data_AF-A0A7J4PUI5-F1
#
_entry.id   AF-A0A7J4PUI5-F1
#
_cell.length_a   1.000
_cell.length_b   1.000
_cell.length_c   1.000
_cell.angle_alpha   90.00
_cell.angle_beta   90.00
_cell.angle_gamma   90.00
#
_symmetry.space_group_name_H-M   'P 1'
#
loop_
_entity.id
_entity.type
_entity.pdbx_description
1 polymer ?
#
loop_
_entity_poly.entity_id
_entity_poly.type
_entity_poly.pdbx_seq_one_letter_code
_entity_poly.pdbx_strand_id
1 'polypeptide(L)'
;MAFLRAKSFYGILIFLVLISTFSGIVGAEEYLDYEEDIAEYEFQLANLSLTRSPGEYANAKFDLGVAYYELSKVKDRETNLDRAIEAYNEALKIFTIDENSYNYAATQNNLGIAYRYLAEIREEEENLNMTIESYNEALKIFTIDGHPYDYAATQNSLGIACRRLAEVRDREANLDRATEAYNEALKVRTFDKYPYEYAATQNDLGVAHYDLAEVGDREANLDRAIEAYNEALKVRTFDKYPYDYAATQHNLAVAYYDLAEVRNGEENLNRAIEAYNEALKVFTFDKYPYDYAATQNKLGVAYYDLSKLRDKEENLKKASSANNEALKAYEILRDTQQC
;
A
#
# COMPACT_ATOMS: atom_id res chain seq x y z
N MET A 1 -51.02 -8.13 1.14
CA MET A 1 -50.77 -7.43 -0.14
C MET A 1 -50.03 -6.13 0.15
N ALA A 2 -48.71 -6.22 0.21
CA ALA A 2 -47.81 -5.07 0.10
C ALA A 2 -46.55 -5.58 -0.61
N PHE A 3 -46.25 -4.98 -1.76
CA PHE A 3 -45.16 -5.31 -2.66
C PHE A 3 -43.80 -5.10 -1.96
N LEU A 4 -43.07 -6.17 -1.68
CA LEU A 4 -41.62 -6.10 -1.48
C LEU A 4 -40.97 -6.38 -2.84
N ARG A 5 -40.45 -5.30 -3.45
CA ARG A 5 -39.66 -5.36 -4.67
C ARG A 5 -38.36 -6.11 -4.36
N ALA A 6 -38.25 -7.32 -4.90
CA ALA A 6 -36.96 -7.92 -5.19
C ALA A 6 -36.18 -6.99 -6.13
N LYS A 7 -35.07 -6.43 -5.67
CA LYS A 7 -33.99 -5.99 -6.56
C LYS A 7 -32.99 -7.13 -6.63
N SER A 8 -33.16 -7.98 -7.64
CA SER A 8 -32.07 -8.77 -8.16
C SER A 8 -31.10 -7.84 -8.88
N PHE A 9 -29.84 -7.77 -8.45
CA PHE A 9 -28.74 -7.31 -9.29
C PHE A 9 -27.60 -8.32 -9.17
N TYR A 10 -27.65 -9.37 -10.00
CA TYR A 10 -26.45 -10.03 -10.47
C TYR A 10 -25.86 -9.16 -11.59
N GLY A 11 -24.61 -8.76 -11.46
CA GLY A 11 -23.82 -8.23 -12.57
C GLY A 11 -23.10 -6.91 -12.26
N ILE A 12 -21.80 -7.03 -11.99
CA ILE A 12 -20.77 -6.00 -12.23
C ILE A 12 -21.01 -4.69 -11.46
N LEU A 13 -20.48 -4.61 -10.23
CA LEU A 13 -20.03 -3.34 -9.68
C LEU A 13 -18.63 -3.53 -9.08
N ILE A 14 -17.63 -3.31 -9.92
CA ILE A 14 -16.30 -2.90 -9.50
C ILE A 14 -16.52 -1.60 -8.72
N PHE A 15 -16.42 -1.64 -7.39
CA PHE A 15 -16.40 -0.42 -6.60
C PHE A 15 -15.03 0.24 -6.77
N LEU A 16 -14.99 1.22 -7.68
CA LEU A 16 -14.04 2.31 -7.65
C LEU A 16 -14.19 3.02 -6.29
N VAL A 17 -13.30 2.73 -5.34
CA VAL A 17 -13.07 3.61 -4.18
C VAL A 17 -12.35 4.84 -4.72
N LEU A 18 -13.14 5.82 -5.20
CA LEU A 18 -12.67 7.16 -5.50
C LEU A 18 -12.52 7.92 -4.18
N ILE A 19 -11.30 8.39 -3.97
CA ILE A 19 -10.88 9.36 -2.95
C ILE A 19 -11.87 10.54 -2.89
N SER A 20 -12.42 10.83 -1.71
CA SER A 20 -12.82 12.18 -1.35
C SER A 20 -12.22 12.55 0.00
N THR A 21 -11.22 13.43 -0.03
CA THR A 21 -10.79 14.19 1.13
C THR A 21 -11.79 15.34 1.40
N PHE A 22 -11.79 15.76 2.68
CA PHE A 22 -12.29 17.02 3.25
C PHE A 22 -13.62 17.01 4.05
N SER A 23 -13.46 17.38 5.33
CA SER A 23 -14.44 17.76 6.37
C SER A 23 -15.11 16.65 7.18
N GLY A 24 -14.42 16.19 8.24
CA GLY A 24 -14.89 16.14 9.65
C GLY A 24 -16.22 15.45 10.03
N ILE A 25 -16.96 14.87 9.10
CA ILE A 25 -18.24 14.15 9.31
C ILE A 25 -18.17 12.79 8.59
N VAL A 26 -17.01 12.11 8.67
CA VAL A 26 -16.80 10.78 8.06
C VAL A 26 -16.94 9.65 9.10
N GLY A 27 -17.28 9.96 10.35
CA GLY A 27 -17.06 9.03 11.47
C GLY A 27 -18.28 8.46 12.17
N ALA A 28 -19.49 8.50 11.60
CA ALA A 28 -20.65 7.90 12.27
C ALA A 28 -21.67 7.31 11.30
N GLU A 29 -22.01 8.02 10.23
CA GLU A 29 -22.96 7.50 9.22
C GLU A 29 -22.36 6.32 8.44
N GLU A 30 -21.09 6.40 8.02
CA GLU A 30 -20.41 5.30 7.34
C GLU A 30 -20.20 4.08 8.25
N TYR A 31 -20.03 4.29 9.55
CA TYR A 31 -19.91 3.19 10.54
C TYR A 31 -21.24 2.50 10.81
N LEU A 32 -22.32 3.27 10.84
CA LEU A 32 -23.67 2.73 10.98
C LEU A 32 -24.05 1.88 9.77
N ASP A 33 -23.57 2.25 8.58
CA ASP A 33 -23.80 1.50 7.33
C ASP A 33 -23.18 0.09 7.40
N TYR A 34 -21.90 -0.03 7.81
CA TYR A 34 -21.25 -1.35 7.93
C TYR A 34 -21.88 -2.24 9.01
N GLU A 35 -22.27 -1.68 10.17
CA GLU A 35 -22.93 -2.46 11.22
C GLU A 35 -24.35 -2.91 10.80
N GLU A 36 -25.08 -2.08 10.04
CA GLU A 36 -26.38 -2.41 9.48
C GLU A 36 -26.26 -3.50 8.40
N ASP A 37 -25.31 -3.37 7.48
CA ASP A 37 -24.99 -4.37 6.45
C ASP A 37 -24.65 -5.73 7.10
N ILE A 38 -23.79 -5.73 8.12
CA ILE A 38 -23.43 -6.95 8.86
C ILE A 38 -24.66 -7.58 9.49
N ALA A 39 -25.52 -6.79 10.14
CA ALA A 39 -26.75 -7.30 10.74
C ALA A 39 -27.71 -7.89 9.68
N GLU A 40 -27.80 -7.30 8.49
CA GLU A 40 -28.59 -7.83 7.39
C GLU A 40 -28.02 -9.17 6.90
N TYR A 41 -26.71 -9.25 6.64
CA TYR A 41 -26.07 -10.49 6.20
C TYR A 41 -26.22 -11.61 7.24
N GLU A 42 -26.05 -11.31 8.53
CA GLU A 42 -26.26 -12.27 9.62
C GLU A 42 -27.71 -12.75 9.70
N PHE A 43 -28.68 -11.85 9.49
CA PHE A 43 -30.10 -12.21 9.42
C PHE A 43 -30.41 -13.10 8.20
N GLN A 44 -29.86 -12.79 7.03
CA GLN A 44 -29.99 -13.62 5.83
C GLN A 44 -29.39 -15.01 6.07
N LEU A 45 -28.20 -15.08 6.66
CA LEU A 45 -27.51 -16.33 6.99
C LEU A 45 -28.26 -17.20 8.02
N ALA A 46 -29.14 -16.63 8.85
CA ALA A 46 -30.02 -17.42 9.73
C ALA A 46 -31.01 -18.31 8.95
N ASN A 47 -31.32 -17.94 7.71
CA ASN A 47 -32.24 -18.67 6.83
C ASN A 47 -31.54 -19.44 5.70
N LEU A 48 -30.25 -19.19 5.49
CA LEU A 48 -29.41 -19.89 4.52
C LEU A 48 -28.60 -20.99 5.21
N SER A 49 -28.28 -22.06 4.48
CA SER A 49 -27.33 -23.05 4.96
C SER A 49 -26.51 -23.62 3.81
N LEU A 50 -25.31 -24.08 4.14
CA LEU A 50 -24.40 -24.79 3.25
C LEU A 50 -25.08 -25.94 2.49
N THR A 51 -26.11 -26.55 3.08
CA THR A 51 -26.81 -27.73 2.54
C THR A 51 -28.08 -27.42 1.75
N ARG A 52 -28.71 -26.25 1.96
CA ARG A 52 -29.98 -25.89 1.32
C ARG A 52 -29.79 -24.91 0.17
N SER A 53 -28.91 -23.94 0.35
CA SER A 53 -28.63 -22.86 -0.62
C SER A 53 -27.12 -22.56 -0.64
N PRO A 54 -26.27 -23.51 -1.08
CA PRO A 54 -24.82 -23.38 -0.98
C PRO A 54 -24.26 -22.12 -1.64
N GLY A 55 -24.74 -21.77 -2.84
CA GLY A 55 -24.28 -20.57 -3.56
C GLY A 55 -24.66 -19.26 -2.87
N GLU A 56 -25.92 -19.12 -2.44
CA GLU A 56 -26.40 -17.93 -1.72
C GLU A 56 -25.70 -17.79 -0.36
N TYR A 57 -25.47 -18.91 0.34
CA TYR A 57 -24.71 -18.94 1.59
C TYR A 57 -23.27 -18.46 1.38
N ALA A 58 -22.59 -18.95 0.34
CA ALA A 58 -21.21 -18.59 0.06
C ALA A 58 -21.06 -17.11 -0.35
N ASN A 59 -21.98 -16.60 -1.17
CA ASN A 59 -22.03 -15.18 -1.52
C ASN A 59 -22.22 -14.31 -0.27
N ALA A 60 -23.24 -14.63 0.56
CA ALA A 60 -23.49 -13.88 1.79
C ALA A 60 -22.31 -13.94 2.77
N LYS A 61 -21.58 -15.07 2.84
CA LYS A 61 -20.35 -15.19 3.64
C LYS A 61 -19.20 -14.37 3.07
N PHE A 62 -19.03 -14.33 1.76
CA PHE A 62 -18.05 -13.45 1.13
C PHE A 62 -18.36 -11.97 1.40
N ASP A 63 -19.61 -11.54 1.19
CA ASP A 63 -20.03 -10.15 1.42
C ASP A 63 -19.90 -9.76 2.90
N LEU A 64 -20.27 -10.66 3.82
CA LEU A 64 -20.05 -10.48 5.26
C LEU A 64 -18.56 -10.33 5.60
N GLY A 65 -17.69 -11.08 4.94
CA GLY A 65 -16.24 -10.95 5.11
C GLY A 65 -15.73 -9.58 4.65
N VAL A 66 -16.25 -9.07 3.53
CA VAL A 66 -15.93 -7.72 3.04
C VAL A 66 -16.39 -6.66 4.04
N ALA A 67 -17.62 -6.76 4.54
CA ALA A 67 -18.16 -5.81 5.52
C ALA A 67 -17.35 -5.80 6.82
N TYR A 68 -16.97 -6.98 7.34
CA TYR A 68 -16.10 -7.06 8.51
C TYR A 68 -14.70 -6.48 8.25
N TYR A 69 -14.13 -6.71 7.07
CA TYR A 69 -12.85 -6.08 6.71
C TYR A 69 -12.95 -4.56 6.66
N GLU A 70 -14.00 -3.99 6.08
CA GLU A 70 -14.21 -2.54 6.06
C GLU A 70 -14.41 -1.98 7.47
N LEU A 71 -15.20 -2.64 8.31
CA LEU A 71 -15.38 -2.26 9.71
C LEU A 71 -14.04 -2.32 10.49
N SER A 72 -13.14 -3.26 10.15
CA SER A 72 -11.84 -3.37 10.81
C SER A 72 -10.95 -2.13 10.65
N LYS A 73 -11.13 -1.36 9.56
CA LYS A 73 -10.35 -0.14 9.31
C LYS A 73 -10.67 0.96 10.32
N VAL A 74 -11.82 0.85 11.01
CA VAL A 74 -12.42 1.94 11.77
C VAL A 74 -12.79 1.56 13.20
N LYS A 75 -13.03 0.27 13.48
CA LYS A 75 -13.46 -0.23 14.78
C LYS A 75 -13.00 -1.67 15.01
N ASP A 76 -12.60 -1.97 16.26
CA ASP A 76 -12.26 -3.32 16.75
C ASP A 76 -11.42 -4.13 15.75
N ARG A 77 -10.35 -3.50 15.24
CA ARG A 77 -9.60 -3.95 14.05
C ARG A 77 -9.25 -5.43 14.06
N GLU A 78 -8.61 -5.92 15.12
CA GLU A 78 -8.19 -7.32 15.23
C GLU A 78 -9.39 -8.28 15.18
N THR A 79 -10.41 -8.05 16.01
CA THR A 79 -11.63 -8.87 16.08
C THR A 79 -12.36 -8.92 14.73
N ASN A 80 -12.46 -7.79 14.04
CA ASN A 80 -13.16 -7.73 12.77
C ASN A 80 -12.32 -8.35 11.63
N LEU A 81 -10.99 -8.29 11.68
CA LEU A 81 -10.14 -9.06 10.77
C LEU A 81 -10.32 -10.57 10.98
N ASP A 82 -10.38 -11.04 12.23
CA ASP A 82 -10.63 -12.46 12.55
C ASP A 82 -11.99 -12.92 11.99
N ARG A 83 -13.04 -12.10 12.15
CA ARG A 83 -14.37 -12.39 11.60
C ARG A 83 -14.40 -12.37 10.06
N ALA A 84 -13.68 -11.46 9.43
CA ALA A 84 -13.55 -11.42 7.98
C ALA A 84 -12.90 -12.71 7.45
N ILE A 85 -11.79 -13.12 8.07
CA ILE A 85 -11.08 -14.37 7.75
C ILE A 85 -11.99 -15.58 7.93
N GLU A 86 -12.75 -15.67 9.02
CA GLU A 86 -13.71 -16.76 9.24
C GLU A 86 -14.78 -16.79 8.13
N ALA A 87 -15.35 -15.64 7.79
CA ALA A 87 -16.39 -15.54 6.77
C ALA A 87 -15.88 -15.93 5.37
N TYR A 88 -14.68 -15.48 4.97
CA TYR A 88 -14.05 -15.90 3.73
C TYR A 88 -13.77 -17.40 3.69
N ASN A 89 -13.27 -17.98 4.78
CA ASN A 89 -13.04 -19.43 4.87
C ASN A 89 -14.34 -20.23 4.74
N GLU A 90 -15.46 -19.74 5.29
CA GLU A 90 -16.78 -20.36 5.08
C GLU A 90 -17.22 -20.27 3.60
N ALA A 91 -16.98 -19.15 2.92
CA ALA A 91 -17.28 -19.00 1.50
C ALA A 91 -16.45 -19.95 0.62
N LEU A 92 -15.16 -20.13 0.95
CA LEU A 92 -14.22 -21.04 0.26
C LEU A 92 -14.56 -22.53 0.43
N LYS A 93 -15.50 -22.90 1.30
CA LYS A 93 -16.04 -24.29 1.33
C LYS A 93 -16.90 -24.62 0.10
N ILE A 94 -17.43 -23.59 -0.57
CA ILE A 94 -18.30 -23.72 -1.75
C ILE A 94 -17.63 -23.13 -2.99
N PHE A 95 -16.99 -21.97 -2.87
CA PHE A 95 -16.18 -21.44 -3.95
C PHE A 95 -14.91 -22.26 -4.06
N THR A 96 -14.73 -22.90 -5.21
CA THR A 96 -13.56 -23.73 -5.50
C THR A 96 -12.94 -23.31 -6.82
N ILE A 97 -11.75 -23.83 -7.13
CA ILE A 97 -11.12 -23.55 -8.41
C ILE A 97 -11.93 -24.08 -9.60
N ASP A 98 -12.61 -25.22 -9.42
CA ASP A 98 -13.40 -25.89 -10.46
C ASP A 98 -14.84 -25.33 -10.55
N GLU A 99 -15.38 -24.83 -9.43
CA GLU A 99 -16.73 -24.29 -9.33
C GLU A 99 -16.71 -22.89 -8.72
N ASN A 100 -17.24 -21.90 -9.46
CA ASN A 100 -17.18 -20.48 -9.07
C ASN A 100 -15.76 -19.92 -9.01
N SER A 101 -14.92 -20.30 -9.99
CA SER A 101 -13.49 -19.97 -10.06
C SER A 101 -13.15 -18.49 -9.83
N TYR A 102 -13.95 -17.58 -10.40
CA TYR A 102 -13.77 -16.14 -10.17
C TYR A 102 -14.03 -15.77 -8.70
N ASN A 103 -15.12 -16.24 -8.11
CA ASN A 103 -15.44 -15.96 -6.71
C ASN A 103 -14.42 -16.59 -5.76
N TYR A 104 -13.89 -17.78 -6.09
CA TYR A 104 -12.77 -18.39 -5.38
C TYR A 104 -11.55 -17.46 -5.37
N ALA A 105 -11.14 -16.98 -6.53
CA ALA A 105 -9.97 -16.10 -6.66
C ALA A 105 -10.18 -14.74 -5.97
N ALA A 106 -11.37 -14.15 -6.11
CA ALA A 106 -11.72 -12.91 -5.42
C ALA A 106 -11.71 -13.07 -3.90
N THR A 107 -12.23 -14.21 -3.40
CA THR A 107 -12.25 -14.53 -1.96
C THR A 107 -10.84 -14.76 -1.44
N GLN A 108 -10.00 -15.49 -2.18
CA GLN A 108 -8.59 -15.69 -1.84
C GLN A 108 -7.81 -14.36 -1.83
N ASN A 109 -8.05 -13.47 -2.79
CA ASN A 109 -7.43 -12.16 -2.79
C ASN A 109 -7.83 -11.34 -1.55
N ASN A 110 -9.12 -11.32 -1.18
CA ASN A 110 -9.59 -10.62 0.01
C ASN A 110 -9.11 -11.25 1.32
N LEU A 111 -9.02 -12.59 1.36
CA LEU A 111 -8.43 -13.32 2.48
C LEU A 111 -6.97 -12.94 2.68
N GLY A 112 -6.19 -12.84 1.60
CA GLY A 112 -4.81 -12.35 1.63
C GLY A 112 -4.69 -10.93 2.17
N ILE A 113 -5.62 -10.04 1.79
CA ILE A 113 -5.67 -8.67 2.33
C ILE A 113 -5.91 -8.70 3.85
N ALA A 114 -6.87 -9.50 4.33
CA ALA A 114 -7.17 -9.58 5.76
C ALA A 114 -5.98 -10.12 6.57
N TYR A 115 -5.32 -11.19 6.10
CA TYR A 115 -4.11 -11.71 6.73
C TYR A 115 -2.97 -10.68 6.76
N ARG A 116 -2.78 -9.90 5.68
CA ARG A 116 -1.74 -8.86 5.63
C ARG A 116 -1.94 -7.82 6.72
N TYR A 117 -3.18 -7.37 6.93
CA TYR A 117 -3.48 -6.40 7.97
C TYR A 117 -3.44 -6.99 9.39
N LEU A 118 -3.66 -8.30 9.53
CA LEU A 118 -3.49 -9.01 10.81
C LEU A 118 -2.01 -9.20 11.16
N ALA A 119 -1.14 -9.37 10.15
CA ALA A 119 0.31 -9.45 10.33
C ALA A 119 0.91 -8.16 10.97
N GLU A 120 0.28 -7.01 10.75
CA GLU A 120 0.66 -5.75 11.40
C GLU A 120 0.31 -5.73 12.91
N ILE A 121 -0.50 -6.68 13.39
CA ILE A 121 -1.01 -6.76 14.77
C ILE A 121 -0.35 -7.90 15.53
N ARG A 122 -0.30 -9.10 14.94
CA ARG A 122 0.25 -10.30 15.59
C ARG A 122 0.79 -11.30 14.56
N GLU A 123 1.66 -12.19 15.04
CA GLU A 123 2.13 -13.38 14.30
C GLU A 123 2.58 -13.01 12.88
N GLU A 124 3.38 -11.94 12.78
CA GLU A 124 3.70 -11.26 11.52
C GLU A 124 4.16 -12.23 10.42
N GLU A 125 5.11 -13.12 10.72
CA GLU A 125 5.62 -14.07 9.74
C GLU A 125 4.55 -15.05 9.24
N GLU A 126 3.76 -15.61 10.15
CA GLU A 126 2.72 -16.61 9.84
C GLU A 126 1.62 -15.97 8.98
N ASN A 127 1.13 -14.81 9.38
CA ASN A 127 0.11 -14.08 8.65
C ASN A 127 0.62 -13.58 7.29
N LEU A 128 1.90 -13.21 7.14
CA LEU A 128 2.49 -12.91 5.83
C LEU A 128 2.61 -14.15 4.93
N ASN A 129 2.93 -15.31 5.49
CA ASN A 129 2.92 -16.56 4.73
C ASN A 129 1.49 -16.87 4.22
N MET A 130 0.47 -16.75 5.07
CA MET A 130 -0.94 -16.92 4.70
C MET A 130 -1.41 -15.89 3.65
N THR A 131 -0.92 -14.66 3.74
CA THR A 131 -1.15 -13.60 2.75
C THR A 131 -0.64 -14.03 1.36
N ILE A 132 0.62 -14.47 1.31
CA ILE A 132 1.28 -14.89 0.08
C ILE A 132 0.60 -16.13 -0.52
N GLU A 133 0.24 -17.11 0.32
CA GLU A 133 -0.48 -18.31 -0.12
C GLU A 133 -1.83 -17.93 -0.76
N SER A 134 -2.62 -17.09 -0.10
CA SER A 134 -3.93 -16.67 -0.60
C SER A 134 -3.81 -15.91 -1.93
N TYR A 135 -2.83 -15.01 -2.09
CA TYR A 135 -2.59 -14.35 -3.38
C TYR A 135 -2.15 -15.33 -4.47
N ASN A 136 -1.30 -16.31 -4.16
CA ASN A 136 -0.91 -17.35 -5.13
C ASN A 136 -2.10 -18.21 -5.56
N GLU A 137 -3.03 -18.54 -4.66
CA GLU A 137 -4.27 -19.23 -5.03
C GLU A 137 -5.14 -18.38 -5.96
N ALA A 138 -5.27 -17.08 -5.70
CA ALA A 138 -6.00 -16.16 -6.58
C ALA A 138 -5.35 -16.08 -7.99
N LEU A 139 -4.02 -16.04 -8.06
CA LEU A 139 -3.25 -15.98 -9.31
C LEU A 139 -3.33 -17.27 -10.16
N LYS A 140 -3.88 -18.37 -9.65
CA LYS A 140 -4.22 -19.54 -10.48
C LYS A 140 -5.35 -19.26 -11.45
N ILE A 141 -6.24 -18.31 -11.12
CA ILE A 141 -7.41 -17.92 -11.93
C ILE A 141 -7.24 -16.52 -12.52
N PHE A 142 -6.75 -15.58 -11.71
CA PHE A 142 -6.39 -14.26 -12.20
C PHE A 142 -5.10 -14.39 -12.99
N THR A 143 -5.22 -14.35 -14.31
CA THR A 143 -4.10 -14.42 -15.25
C THR A 143 -4.08 -13.16 -16.10
N ILE A 144 -2.93 -12.87 -16.70
CA ILE A 144 -2.76 -11.71 -17.58
C ILE A 144 -3.77 -11.68 -18.74
N ASP A 145 -4.14 -12.85 -19.28
CA ASP A 145 -5.06 -12.96 -20.43
C ASP A 145 -6.53 -13.03 -20.00
N GLY A 146 -6.82 -13.62 -18.84
CA GLY A 146 -8.20 -13.84 -18.37
C GLY A 146 -8.75 -12.66 -17.57
N HIS A 147 -7.96 -12.16 -16.60
CA HIS A 147 -8.37 -11.13 -15.66
C HIS A 147 -7.22 -10.13 -15.47
N PRO A 148 -6.82 -9.39 -16.52
CA PRO A 148 -5.60 -8.58 -16.50
C PRO A 148 -5.56 -7.57 -15.34
N TYR A 149 -6.70 -6.93 -15.04
CA TYR A 149 -6.77 -5.95 -13.97
C TYR A 149 -6.56 -6.60 -12.59
N ASP A 150 -7.30 -7.67 -12.30
CA ASP A 150 -7.19 -8.41 -11.03
C ASP A 150 -5.82 -9.05 -10.88
N TYR A 151 -5.28 -9.63 -11.96
CA TYR A 151 -3.92 -10.16 -12.01
C TYR A 151 -2.89 -9.12 -11.57
N ALA A 152 -2.93 -7.92 -12.15
CA ALA A 152 -1.98 -6.87 -11.81
C ALA A 152 -2.17 -6.34 -10.38
N ALA A 153 -3.42 -6.26 -9.90
CA ALA A 153 -3.71 -5.86 -8.53
C ALA A 153 -3.21 -6.89 -7.50
N THR A 154 -3.44 -8.17 -7.75
CA THR A 154 -2.96 -9.27 -6.90
C THR A 154 -1.44 -9.37 -6.95
N GLN A 155 -0.81 -9.23 -8.12
CA GLN A 155 0.65 -9.22 -8.25
C GLN A 155 1.29 -8.05 -7.48
N ASN A 156 0.73 -6.84 -7.56
CA ASN A 156 1.24 -5.73 -6.75
C ASN A 156 1.11 -6.01 -5.24
N SER A 157 -0.02 -6.57 -4.81
CA SER A 157 -0.26 -6.92 -3.41
C SER A 157 0.67 -8.03 -2.92
N LEU A 158 0.98 -9.01 -3.78
CA LEU A 158 1.98 -10.03 -3.55
C LEU A 158 3.37 -9.42 -3.39
N GLY A 159 3.73 -8.45 -4.23
CA GLY A 159 4.97 -7.70 -4.12
C GLY A 159 5.13 -7.00 -2.76
N ILE A 160 4.06 -6.34 -2.30
CA ILE A 160 4.02 -5.69 -0.99
C ILE A 160 4.22 -6.71 0.14
N ALA A 161 3.52 -7.85 0.08
CA ALA A 161 3.63 -8.90 1.10
C ALA A 161 5.02 -9.53 1.14
N CYS A 162 5.63 -9.81 -0.02
CA CYS A 162 6.99 -10.30 -0.13
C CYS A 162 8.01 -9.30 0.44
N ARG A 163 7.89 -8.00 0.10
CA ARG A 163 8.78 -6.97 0.65
C ARG A 163 8.66 -6.88 2.17
N ARG A 164 7.45 -6.99 2.71
CA ARG A 164 7.23 -7.01 4.16
C ARG A 164 7.85 -8.25 4.81
N LEU A 165 7.69 -9.43 4.20
CA LEU A 165 8.31 -10.66 4.70
C LEU A 165 9.85 -10.58 4.68
N ALA A 166 10.44 -9.81 3.75
CA ALA A 166 11.88 -9.56 3.71
C ALA A 166 12.42 -8.78 4.92
N GLU A 167 11.56 -8.04 5.64
CA GLU A 167 11.92 -7.40 6.91
C GLU A 167 12.01 -8.44 8.05
N VAL A 168 11.37 -9.60 7.88
CA VAL A 168 11.28 -10.67 8.89
C VAL A 168 12.29 -11.79 8.63
N ARG A 169 12.40 -12.27 7.38
CA ARG A 169 13.30 -13.37 7.00
C ARG A 169 13.67 -13.36 5.52
N ASP A 170 14.73 -14.09 5.18
CA ASP A 170 15.16 -14.38 3.80
C ASP A 170 15.18 -13.12 2.91
N ARG A 171 15.75 -12.02 3.45
CA ARG A 171 15.61 -10.65 2.95
C ARG A 171 15.80 -10.54 1.43
N GLU A 172 16.96 -10.95 0.92
CA GLU A 172 17.27 -10.87 -0.52
C GLU A 172 16.27 -11.67 -1.36
N ALA A 173 16.01 -12.94 -1.01
CA ALA A 173 15.10 -13.79 -1.77
C ALA A 173 13.65 -13.27 -1.79
N ASN A 174 13.18 -12.71 -0.68
CA ASN A 174 11.84 -12.13 -0.62
C ASN A 174 11.75 -10.77 -1.36
N LEU A 175 12.82 -9.99 -1.37
CA LEU A 175 12.88 -8.78 -2.19
C LEU A 175 12.92 -9.10 -3.69
N ASP A 176 13.66 -10.13 -4.12
CA ASP A 176 13.65 -10.60 -5.50
C ASP A 176 12.23 -10.99 -5.94
N ARG A 177 11.53 -11.78 -5.11
CA ARG A 177 10.12 -12.14 -5.34
C ARG A 177 9.21 -10.91 -5.39
N ALA A 178 9.48 -9.88 -4.58
CA ALA A 178 8.73 -8.63 -4.62
C ALA A 178 8.91 -7.91 -5.96
N THR A 179 10.16 -7.76 -6.43
CA THR A 179 10.45 -7.12 -7.71
C THR A 179 9.87 -7.89 -8.90
N GLU A 180 9.88 -9.23 -8.86
CA GLU A 180 9.24 -10.06 -9.89
C GLU A 180 7.73 -9.79 -9.94
N ALA A 181 7.05 -9.80 -8.80
CA ALA A 181 5.61 -9.55 -8.74
C ALA A 181 5.23 -8.13 -9.21
N TYR A 182 5.99 -7.10 -8.83
CA TYR A 182 5.77 -5.74 -9.35
C TYR A 182 5.98 -5.66 -10.87
N ASN A 183 7.01 -6.33 -11.41
CA ASN A 183 7.24 -6.37 -12.85
C ASN A 183 6.12 -7.10 -13.60
N GLU A 184 5.54 -8.16 -13.04
CA GLU A 184 4.35 -8.80 -13.60
C GLU A 184 3.13 -7.86 -13.60
N ALA A 185 2.92 -7.08 -12.53
CA ALA A 185 1.87 -6.08 -12.48
C ALA A 185 2.06 -4.97 -13.55
N LEU A 186 3.30 -4.54 -13.80
CA LEU A 186 3.66 -3.53 -14.79
C LEU A 186 3.48 -4.00 -16.26
N LYS A 187 3.29 -5.31 -16.51
CA LYS A 187 2.89 -5.79 -17.84
C LYS A 187 1.47 -5.35 -18.22
N VAL A 188 0.63 -5.06 -17.22
CA VAL A 188 -0.77 -4.60 -17.42
C VAL A 188 -0.94 -3.13 -17.06
N ARG A 189 -0.38 -2.71 -15.93
CA ARG A 189 -0.36 -1.32 -15.47
C ARG A 189 0.73 -0.61 -16.25
N THR A 190 0.34 0.26 -17.16
CA THR A 190 1.24 1.00 -18.03
C THR A 190 0.96 2.48 -17.92
N PHE A 191 1.86 3.33 -18.41
CA PHE A 191 1.65 4.77 -18.42
C PHE A 191 0.33 5.17 -19.11
N ASP A 192 -0.02 4.49 -20.22
CA ASP A 192 -1.25 4.79 -20.97
C ASP A 192 -2.50 4.10 -20.40
N LYS A 193 -2.33 3.00 -19.65
CA LYS A 193 -3.41 2.19 -19.11
C LYS A 193 -3.23 1.99 -17.61
N TYR A 194 -4.12 2.58 -16.82
CA TYR A 194 -4.03 2.65 -15.36
C TYR A 194 -2.81 3.51 -14.91
N PRO A 195 -2.73 4.78 -15.33
CA PRO A 195 -1.55 5.61 -15.06
C PRO A 195 -1.25 5.77 -13.57
N TYR A 196 -2.27 5.91 -12.73
CA TYR A 196 -2.09 6.07 -11.29
C TYR A 196 -1.52 4.79 -10.66
N GLU A 197 -2.08 3.64 -11.01
CA GLU A 197 -1.65 2.34 -10.53
C GLU A 197 -0.26 1.97 -11.07
N TYR A 198 0.05 2.35 -12.32
CA TYR A 198 1.40 2.25 -12.88
C TYR A 198 2.41 3.00 -12.02
N ALA A 199 2.12 4.27 -11.69
CA ALA A 199 3.04 5.06 -10.87
C ALA A 199 3.14 4.57 -9.42
N ALA A 200 2.05 4.03 -8.86
CA ALA A 200 2.09 3.36 -7.56
C ALA A 200 3.00 2.13 -7.59
N THR A 201 2.82 1.23 -8.56
CA THR A 201 3.66 0.04 -8.71
C THR A 201 5.12 0.40 -8.99
N GLN A 202 5.39 1.42 -9.81
CA GLN A 202 6.75 1.91 -10.04
C GLN A 202 7.41 2.44 -8.77
N ASN A 203 6.67 3.19 -7.95
CA ASN A 203 7.19 3.63 -6.66
C ASN A 203 7.50 2.44 -5.74
N ASP A 204 6.60 1.45 -5.66
CA ASP A 204 6.81 0.26 -4.82
C ASP A 204 7.99 -0.59 -5.32
N LEU A 205 8.18 -0.70 -6.63
CA LEU A 205 9.34 -1.32 -7.26
C LEU A 205 10.62 -0.56 -6.91
N GLY A 206 10.58 0.77 -6.92
CA GLY A 206 11.71 1.61 -6.52
C GLY A 206 12.11 1.39 -5.06
N VAL A 207 11.14 1.25 -4.16
CA VAL A 207 11.40 0.93 -2.75
C VAL A 207 12.02 -0.46 -2.61
N ALA A 208 11.51 -1.48 -3.32
CA ALA A 208 12.08 -2.81 -3.26
C ALA A 208 13.52 -2.88 -3.78
N HIS A 209 13.84 -2.14 -4.86
CA HIS A 209 15.22 -2.01 -5.32
C HIS A 209 16.10 -1.25 -4.33
N TYR A 210 15.59 -0.20 -3.68
CA TYR A 210 16.33 0.48 -2.63
C TYR A 210 16.67 -0.48 -1.47
N ASP A 211 15.70 -1.30 -1.03
CA ASP A 211 15.92 -2.31 0.01
C ASP A 211 16.94 -3.39 -0.44
N LEU A 212 16.93 -3.77 -1.72
CA LEU A 212 17.92 -4.70 -2.30
C LEU A 212 19.35 -4.13 -2.31
N ALA A 213 19.50 -2.81 -2.37
CA ALA A 213 20.82 -2.18 -2.36
C ALA A 213 21.58 -2.40 -1.02
N GLU A 214 20.89 -2.82 0.04
CA GLU A 214 21.50 -3.17 1.33
C GLU A 214 22.07 -4.59 1.37
N VAL A 215 21.57 -5.50 0.53
CA VAL A 215 21.91 -6.94 0.58
C VAL A 215 22.49 -7.49 -0.72
N GLY A 216 22.42 -6.75 -1.83
CA GLY A 216 22.95 -7.13 -3.13
C GLY A 216 23.90 -6.10 -3.74
N ASP A 217 23.91 -5.99 -5.07
CA ASP A 217 24.68 -4.97 -5.77
C ASP A 217 24.11 -3.57 -5.48
N ARG A 218 24.76 -2.84 -4.57
CA ARG A 218 24.30 -1.53 -4.07
C ARG A 218 24.15 -0.51 -5.20
N GLU A 219 25.13 -0.38 -6.09
CA GLU A 219 25.10 0.62 -7.15
C GLU A 219 23.99 0.32 -8.16
N ALA A 220 23.93 -0.92 -8.65
CA ALA A 220 22.96 -1.31 -9.66
C ALA A 220 21.52 -1.22 -9.14
N ASN A 221 21.29 -1.56 -7.87
CA ASN A 221 19.96 -1.48 -7.28
C ASN A 221 19.53 -0.04 -6.97
N LEU A 222 20.45 0.84 -6.53
CA LEU A 222 20.13 2.27 -6.39
C LEU A 222 19.78 2.90 -7.74
N ASP A 223 20.48 2.54 -8.81
CA ASP A 223 20.17 3.01 -10.16
C ASP A 223 18.75 2.57 -10.61
N ARG A 224 18.38 1.31 -10.37
CA ARG A 224 17.02 0.81 -10.66
C ARG A 224 15.95 1.49 -9.81
N ALA A 225 16.24 1.76 -8.54
CA ALA A 225 15.33 2.49 -7.66
C ALA A 225 15.04 3.89 -8.20
N ILE A 226 16.10 4.62 -8.57
CA ILE A 226 16.02 5.95 -9.18
C ILE A 226 15.24 5.92 -10.50
N GLU A 227 15.47 4.93 -11.36
CA GLU A 227 14.72 4.76 -12.61
C GLU A 227 13.21 4.60 -12.34
N ALA A 228 12.84 3.68 -11.44
CA ALA A 228 11.45 3.41 -11.10
C ALA A 228 10.75 4.63 -10.47
N TYR A 229 11.42 5.36 -9.57
CA TYR A 229 10.86 6.60 -9.01
C TYR A 229 10.65 7.68 -10.08
N ASN A 230 11.58 7.81 -11.04
CA ASN A 230 11.42 8.76 -12.14
C ASN A 230 10.24 8.37 -13.05
N GLU A 231 10.01 7.09 -13.31
CA GLU A 231 8.82 6.62 -14.02
C GLU A 231 7.52 6.96 -13.26
N ALA A 232 7.50 6.78 -11.94
CA ALA A 232 6.36 7.15 -11.10
C ALA A 232 6.07 8.67 -11.17
N LEU A 233 7.11 9.51 -11.15
CA LEU A 233 6.99 10.98 -11.22
C LEU A 233 6.49 11.50 -12.58
N LYS A 234 6.48 10.70 -13.65
CA LYS A 234 5.82 11.08 -14.91
C LYS A 234 4.29 11.21 -14.76
N VAL A 235 3.70 10.50 -13.80
CA VAL A 235 2.27 10.55 -13.51
C VAL A 235 1.99 11.30 -12.20
N ARG A 236 2.75 10.99 -11.15
CA ARG A 236 2.68 11.66 -9.85
C ARG A 236 3.30 13.03 -9.98
N THR A 237 2.48 14.01 -10.33
CA THR A 237 2.88 15.41 -10.45
C THR A 237 2.32 16.23 -9.29
N PHE A 238 2.99 17.32 -8.93
CA PHE A 238 2.54 18.29 -7.92
C PHE A 238 1.05 18.66 -8.03
N ASP A 239 0.55 18.89 -9.25
CA ASP A 239 -0.84 19.37 -9.46
C ASP A 239 -1.92 18.28 -9.35
N LYS A 240 -1.58 17.02 -9.63
CA LYS A 240 -2.57 15.91 -9.70
C LYS A 240 -2.58 15.06 -8.45
N TYR A 241 -1.40 14.72 -7.94
CA TYR A 241 -1.20 13.80 -6.82
C TYR A 241 -0.14 14.39 -5.88
N PRO A 242 -0.41 15.54 -5.23
CA PRO A 242 0.61 16.29 -4.50
C PRO A 242 1.29 15.46 -3.41
N TYR A 243 0.53 14.69 -2.62
CA TYR A 243 1.09 13.86 -1.57
C TYR A 243 2.01 12.76 -2.14
N ASP A 244 1.51 12.00 -3.11
CA ASP A 244 2.29 10.92 -3.74
C ASP A 244 3.51 11.44 -4.49
N TYR A 245 3.41 12.61 -5.13
CA TYR A 245 4.54 13.32 -5.72
C TYR A 245 5.63 13.58 -4.69
N ALA A 246 5.27 14.16 -3.54
CA ALA A 246 6.23 14.47 -2.49
C ALA A 246 6.82 13.24 -1.83
N ALA A 247 6.02 12.19 -1.62
CA ALA A 247 6.50 10.90 -1.11
C ALA A 247 7.51 10.26 -2.07
N THR A 248 7.22 10.24 -3.38
CA THR A 248 8.14 9.71 -4.38
C THR A 248 9.40 10.59 -4.52
N GLN A 249 9.28 11.92 -4.45
CA GLN A 249 10.43 12.83 -4.42
C GLN A 249 11.33 12.60 -3.20
N HIS A 250 10.73 12.38 -2.02
CA HIS A 250 11.48 12.03 -0.81
C HIS A 250 12.27 10.73 -1.01
N ASN A 251 11.63 9.68 -1.53
CA ASN A 251 12.29 8.39 -1.78
C ASN A 251 13.41 8.51 -2.83
N LEU A 252 13.17 9.27 -3.91
CA LEU A 252 14.17 9.59 -4.92
C LEU A 252 15.38 10.31 -4.31
N ALA A 253 15.13 11.27 -3.42
CA ALA A 253 16.19 12.00 -2.73
C ALA A 253 17.04 11.09 -1.82
N VAL A 254 16.40 10.16 -1.10
CA VAL A 254 17.11 9.15 -0.29
C VAL A 254 17.99 8.27 -1.17
N ALA A 255 17.47 7.78 -2.30
CA ALA A 255 18.25 6.95 -3.22
C ALA A 255 19.45 7.71 -3.83
N TYR A 256 19.28 8.99 -4.21
CA TYR A 256 20.40 9.81 -4.66
C TYR A 256 21.42 10.08 -3.55
N TYR A 257 20.98 10.32 -2.32
CA TYR A 257 21.88 10.51 -1.19
C TYR A 257 22.74 9.26 -0.96
N ASP A 258 22.14 8.06 -0.94
CA ASP A 258 22.87 6.81 -0.79
C ASP A 258 23.79 6.52 -1.98
N LEU A 259 23.38 6.89 -3.20
CA LEU A 259 24.23 6.77 -4.40
C LEU A 259 25.42 7.73 -4.34
N ALA A 260 25.32 8.86 -3.64
CA ALA A 260 26.42 9.80 -3.45
C ALA A 260 27.59 9.21 -2.66
N GLU A 261 27.31 8.27 -1.75
CA GLU A 261 28.34 7.52 -1.02
C GLU A 261 29.06 6.52 -1.91
N VAL A 262 28.42 6.08 -2.99
CA VAL A 262 28.94 5.10 -3.95
C VAL A 262 29.72 5.79 -5.07
N ARG A 263 29.15 6.84 -5.67
CA ARG A 263 29.75 7.55 -6.82
C ARG A 263 29.27 9.00 -6.92
N ASN A 264 30.07 9.82 -7.62
CA ASN A 264 29.71 11.20 -7.99
C ASN A 264 29.12 12.01 -6.83
N GLY A 265 29.74 11.92 -5.64
CA GLY A 265 29.13 12.34 -4.39
C GLY A 265 28.54 13.75 -4.38
N GLU A 266 29.26 14.73 -4.92
CA GLU A 266 28.75 16.11 -5.00
C GLU A 266 27.52 16.22 -5.92
N GLU A 267 27.54 15.59 -7.09
CA GLU A 267 26.43 15.65 -8.04
C GLU A 267 25.18 15.00 -7.46
N ASN A 268 25.32 13.80 -6.91
CA ASN A 268 24.22 13.04 -6.33
C ASN A 268 23.67 13.70 -5.06
N LEU A 269 24.51 14.30 -4.21
CA LEU A 269 24.04 15.11 -3.08
C LEU A 269 23.21 16.32 -3.54
N ASN A 270 23.61 17.00 -4.63
CA ASN A 270 22.81 18.11 -5.16
C ASN A 270 21.45 17.64 -5.69
N ARG A 271 21.40 16.48 -6.38
CA ARG A 271 20.13 15.87 -6.83
C ARG A 271 19.23 15.46 -5.66
N ALA A 272 19.81 14.89 -4.60
CA ALA A 272 19.08 14.58 -3.37
C ALA A 272 18.47 15.84 -2.74
N ILE A 273 19.26 16.91 -2.60
CA ILE A 273 18.80 18.20 -2.08
C ILE A 273 17.67 18.78 -2.92
N GLU A 274 17.76 18.73 -4.25
CA GLU A 274 16.71 19.18 -5.16
C GLU A 274 15.40 18.41 -4.93
N ALA A 275 15.46 17.07 -4.91
CA ALA A 275 14.28 16.23 -4.71
C ALA A 275 13.67 16.40 -3.29
N TYR A 276 14.49 16.55 -2.24
CA TYR A 276 13.97 16.90 -0.90
C TYR A 276 13.25 18.26 -0.89
N ASN A 277 13.78 19.27 -1.59
CA ASN A 277 13.12 20.57 -1.69
C ASN A 277 11.80 20.48 -2.48
N GLU A 278 11.71 19.63 -3.51
CA GLU A 278 10.46 19.35 -4.21
C GLU A 278 9.42 18.70 -3.28
N ALA A 279 9.82 17.73 -2.46
CA ALA A 279 8.94 17.13 -1.47
C ALA A 279 8.43 18.16 -0.45
N LEU A 280 9.29 19.07 0.02
CA LEU A 280 8.95 20.13 0.99
C LEU A 280 8.01 21.21 0.43
N LYS A 281 7.75 21.26 -0.89
CA LYS A 281 6.68 22.12 -1.44
C LYS A 281 5.29 21.62 -1.04
N VAL A 282 5.14 20.34 -0.75
CA VAL A 282 3.87 19.72 -0.34
C VAL A 282 3.90 19.31 1.13
N PHE A 283 4.98 18.65 1.55
CA PHE A 283 5.21 18.33 2.95
C PHE A 283 5.52 19.61 3.70
N THR A 284 4.47 20.24 4.19
CA THR A 284 4.52 21.43 5.05
C THR A 284 4.16 21.02 6.47
N PHE A 285 4.72 21.70 7.45
CA PHE A 285 4.41 21.46 8.87
C PHE A 285 2.90 21.39 9.16
N ASP A 286 2.10 22.30 8.58
CA ASP A 286 0.67 22.39 8.87
C ASP A 286 -0.18 21.23 8.32
N LYS A 287 0.30 20.53 7.29
CA LYS A 287 -0.46 19.47 6.59
C LYS A 287 0.07 18.08 6.87
N TYR A 288 1.40 17.94 6.86
CA TYR A 288 2.11 16.66 6.96
C TYR A 288 3.30 16.82 7.91
N PRO A 289 3.06 17.08 9.21
CA PRO A 289 4.12 17.43 10.15
C PRO A 289 5.19 16.34 10.30
N TYR A 290 4.81 15.06 10.26
CA TYR A 290 5.75 13.94 10.31
C TYR A 290 6.63 13.87 9.06
N ASP A 291 6.02 13.91 7.86
CA ASP A 291 6.75 13.85 6.59
C ASP A 291 7.64 15.08 6.40
N TYR A 292 7.16 16.26 6.82
CA TYR A 292 7.94 17.50 6.86
C TYR A 292 9.20 17.34 7.73
N ALA A 293 9.03 16.85 8.97
CA ALA A 293 10.15 16.68 9.89
C ALA A 293 11.18 15.66 9.37
N ALA A 294 10.71 14.53 8.85
CA ALA A 294 11.57 13.50 8.28
C ALA A 294 12.35 14.02 7.07
N THR A 295 11.69 14.74 6.17
CA THR A 295 12.30 15.33 4.98
C THR A 295 13.31 16.43 5.34
N GLN A 296 12.97 17.31 6.28
CA GLN A 296 13.90 18.34 6.78
C GLN A 296 15.15 17.74 7.43
N ASN A 297 14.98 16.68 8.23
CA ASN A 297 16.11 15.99 8.86
C ASN A 297 17.06 15.40 7.79
N LYS A 298 16.51 14.71 6.79
CA LYS A 298 17.30 14.15 5.69
C LYS A 298 17.97 15.21 4.82
N LEU A 299 17.27 16.31 4.55
CA LEU A 299 17.83 17.49 3.87
C LEU A 299 19.00 18.09 4.66
N GLY A 300 18.87 18.16 5.99
CA GLY A 300 19.94 18.64 6.87
C GLY A 300 21.20 17.77 6.82
N VAL A 301 21.03 16.45 6.82
CA VAL A 301 22.13 15.49 6.63
C VAL A 301 22.80 15.68 5.26
N ALA A 302 22.02 15.78 4.18
CA ALA A 302 22.57 15.99 2.84
C ALA A 302 23.39 17.28 2.72
N TYR A 303 22.91 18.39 3.32
CA TYR A 303 23.69 19.63 3.39
C TYR A 303 24.95 19.50 4.24
N TYR A 304 24.88 18.76 5.35
CA TYR A 304 26.05 18.51 6.18
C TYR A 304 27.14 17.75 5.41
N ASP A 305 26.79 16.73 4.64
CA ASP A 305 27.76 16.00 3.83
C ASP A 305 28.26 16.83 2.64
N LEU A 306 27.39 17.62 2.01
CA LEU A 306 27.83 18.57 0.99
C LEU A 306 28.81 19.61 1.55
N SER A 307 28.67 20.00 2.83
CA SER A 307 29.61 20.92 3.50
C SER A 307 31.03 20.37 3.64
N LYS A 308 31.19 19.04 3.62
CA LYS A 308 32.49 18.36 3.62
C LYS A 308 33.16 18.45 2.24
N LEU A 309 32.37 18.65 1.19
CA LEU A 309 32.83 18.71 -0.20
C LEU A 309 33.05 20.16 -0.67
N ARG A 310 32.11 21.08 -0.38
CA ARG A 310 32.19 22.50 -0.78
C ARG A 310 31.39 23.43 0.12
N ASP A 311 31.66 24.73 -0.01
CA ASP A 311 30.90 25.84 0.60
C ASP A 311 30.56 25.59 2.07
N LYS A 312 31.57 25.11 2.82
CA LYS A 312 31.42 24.55 4.16
C LYS A 312 30.54 25.39 5.07
N GLU A 313 30.81 26.69 5.19
CA GLU A 313 30.06 27.57 6.09
C GLU A 313 28.60 27.73 5.65
N GLU A 314 28.35 27.88 4.35
CA GLU A 314 26.99 28.04 3.81
C GLU A 314 26.18 26.76 4.00
N ASN A 315 26.76 25.62 3.64
CA ASN A 315 26.09 24.33 3.74
C ASN A 315 25.87 23.90 5.21
N LEU A 316 26.78 24.22 6.13
CA LEU A 316 26.54 24.01 7.57
C LEU A 316 25.39 24.88 8.12
N LYS A 317 25.23 26.11 7.61
CA LYS A 317 24.08 26.97 7.96
C LYS A 317 22.77 26.36 7.46
N LYS A 318 22.74 25.90 6.21
CA LYS A 318 21.56 25.21 5.63
C LYS A 318 21.22 23.94 6.38
N ALA A 319 22.23 23.11 6.70
CA ALA A 319 22.07 21.90 7.52
C ALA A 319 21.45 22.21 8.89
N SER A 320 22.00 23.20 9.60
CA SER A 320 21.48 23.62 10.90
C SER A 320 20.05 24.14 10.82
N SER A 321 19.73 24.90 9.77
CA SER A 321 18.37 25.40 9.54
C SER A 321 17.37 24.26 9.36
N ALA A 322 17.68 23.30 8.48
CA ALA A 322 16.81 22.16 8.21
C ALA A 322 16.61 21.28 9.47
N ASN A 323 17.69 20.99 10.20
CA ASN A 323 17.61 20.22 11.45
C ASN A 323 16.78 20.93 12.54
N ASN A 324 16.86 22.26 12.62
CA ASN A 324 16.04 23.04 13.56
C ASN A 324 14.55 22.97 13.20
N GLU A 325 14.20 23.01 11.91
CA GLU A 325 12.82 22.83 11.45
C GLU A 325 12.29 21.43 11.78
N ALA A 326 13.11 20.38 11.55
CA ALA A 326 12.75 19.02 11.93
C ALA A 326 12.54 18.87 13.45
N LEU A 327 13.45 19.42 14.26
CA LEU A 327 13.36 19.33 15.72
C LEU A 327 12.08 19.99 16.27
N LYS A 328 11.76 21.21 15.83
CA LYS A 328 10.53 21.90 16.22
C LYS A 328 9.30 21.06 15.90
N ALA A 329 9.28 20.46 14.71
CA ALA A 329 8.15 19.65 14.29
C ALA A 329 8.00 18.40 15.17
N TYR A 330 9.09 17.69 15.45
CA TYR A 330 9.06 16.52 16.33
C TYR A 330 8.67 16.85 17.78
N GLU A 331 9.09 18.00 18.31
CA GLU A 331 8.72 18.44 19.65
C GLU A 331 7.19 18.64 19.77
N ILE A 332 6.59 19.33 18.81
CA ILE A 332 5.15 19.57 18.79
C ILE A 332 4.38 18.26 18.65
N LEU A 333 4.83 17.37 17.77
CA LEU A 333 4.22 16.06 17.55
C LEU A 333 4.24 15.20 18.82
N ARG A 334 5.35 15.18 19.55
CA ARG A 334 5.46 14.46 20.83
C ARG A 334 4.46 14.98 21.84
N ASP A 335 4.31 16.29 21.95
CA ASP A 335 3.44 16.91 22.94
C ASP A 335 1.95 16.67 22.61
N THR A 336 1.59 16.55 21.31
CA THR A 336 0.23 16.17 20.89
C THR A 336 -0.13 14.70 21.10
N GLN A 337 0.84 13.80 21.18
CA GLN A 337 0.60 12.37 21.48
C GLN A 337 0.43 12.07 22.98
N GLN A 338 0.74 13.04 23.86
CA GLN A 338 0.64 12.91 25.32
C GLN A 338 -0.63 13.52 25.92
N CYS A 339 -1.46 14.20 25.11
CA CYS A 339 -2.77 14.74 25.49
C CYS A 339 -3.88 13.81 25.01
#